data_AF-A0A9N9N0A8-F1
#
_entry.id   AF-A0A9N9N0A8-F1
#
_cell.length_a   1.000
_cell.length_b   1.000
_cell.length_c   1.000
_cell.angle_alpha   90.00
_cell.angle_beta   90.00
_cell.angle_gamma   90.00
#
_symmetry.space_group_name_H-M   'P 1'
#
loop_
_entity.id
_entity.type
_entity.pdbx_description
1 polymer ?
#
loop_
_entity_poly.entity_id
_entity_poly.type
_entity_poly.pdbx_seq_one_letter_code
_entity_poly.pdbx_strand_id
1 'polypeptide(L)'
;MVRIVTALLVVALCRAATALDSELGVGKAINIFMRYGYLSICMRVVPRNDTESWVFREPTVSVFRDVDKFSVAPKPRQAKTLFDGDFHMEFCDNLKQLLQAYFRDFSFERLERPWRAFTAGWPTDIMARNLGINSSFINGDHCYVLVRVSRFRETAKLNELPKNIAIEDVVLEAIQDANIGDTVSIADFIRKYGSHYIASYVTGNSLYQVFVFSRSVYSRIKERVKAKGITDIPVSDMNNYFSPFFAEHVGAVKVFVFSRTAYTMIKERLKSKGVADITAKELEGYFSPWHAKHIGQIKVASGNKTVESWAMKRLRVHYYIFSYPSLLKLHGEPALLRNLDTLLGNEALLQLELKTLSPAFKDAKKRKWFEEVIDNYLKLWESNM
;
A
#
# COMPACT_ATOMS: atom_id res chain seq x y z
N MET A 1 -56.28 9.85 11.62
CA MET A 1 -55.60 8.94 10.67
C MET A 1 -54.73 9.66 9.64
N VAL A 2 -55.11 10.83 9.12
CA VAL A 2 -54.36 11.55 8.06
C VAL A 2 -52.97 12.07 8.48
N ARG A 3 -52.77 12.47 9.75
CA ARG A 3 -51.48 13.02 10.25
C ARG A 3 -50.37 11.99 10.46
N ILE A 4 -50.72 10.72 10.69
CA ILE A 4 -49.74 9.65 10.90
C ILE A 4 -49.17 9.18 9.54
N VAL A 5 -50.00 9.18 8.50
CA VAL A 5 -49.60 8.82 7.14
C VAL A 5 -48.67 9.88 6.54
N THR A 6 -48.91 11.17 6.79
CA THR A 6 -48.02 12.26 6.34
C THR A 6 -46.67 12.24 7.05
N ALA A 7 -46.63 11.95 8.36
CA ALA A 7 -45.37 11.83 9.08
C ALA A 7 -44.52 10.62 8.63
N LEU A 8 -45.16 9.47 8.36
CA LEU A 8 -44.48 8.30 7.82
C LEU A 8 -43.97 8.52 6.39
N LEU A 9 -44.73 9.24 5.55
CA LEU A 9 -44.27 9.60 4.21
C LEU A 9 -43.07 10.56 4.25
N VAL A 10 -43.07 11.54 5.16
CA VAL A 10 -41.93 12.48 5.32
C VAL A 10 -40.70 11.78 5.90
N VAL A 11 -40.86 10.83 6.83
CA VAL A 11 -39.74 10.03 7.35
C VAL A 11 -39.21 9.04 6.30
N ALA A 12 -40.07 8.49 5.44
CA ALA A 12 -39.66 7.63 4.33
C ALA A 12 -38.98 8.42 3.19
N LEU A 13 -39.47 9.63 2.87
CA LEU A 13 -38.84 10.55 1.91
C LEU A 13 -37.52 11.12 2.46
N CYS A 14 -37.40 11.37 3.76
CA CYS A 14 -36.13 11.72 4.39
C CYS A 14 -35.15 10.54 4.50
N ARG A 15 -35.61 9.28 4.48
CA ARG A 15 -34.74 8.10 4.34
C ARG A 15 -34.24 7.88 2.91
N ALA A 16 -34.97 8.37 1.91
CA ALA A 16 -34.51 8.40 0.52
C ALA A 16 -33.50 9.54 0.27
N ALA A 17 -33.45 10.55 1.14
CA ALA A 17 -32.42 11.57 1.14
C ALA A 17 -31.14 11.05 1.82
N THR A 18 -30.18 10.60 1.00
CA THR A 18 -28.76 10.43 1.36
C THR A 18 -28.49 9.57 2.60
N ALA A 19 -28.72 8.26 2.52
CA ALA A 19 -28.01 7.34 3.40
C ALA A 19 -26.52 7.38 3.00
N LEU A 20 -25.72 8.15 3.72
CA LEU A 20 -24.26 8.02 3.71
C LEU A 20 -23.94 6.64 4.29
N ASP A 21 -23.81 5.65 3.41
CA ASP A 21 -23.42 4.31 3.80
C ASP A 21 -21.90 4.19 3.71
N SER A 22 -21.26 3.56 4.68
CA SER A 22 -19.82 3.31 4.68
C SER A 22 -19.53 1.93 4.12
N GLU A 23 -20.03 1.68 2.90
CA GLU A 23 -19.92 0.39 2.25
C GLU A 23 -19.06 0.51 0.98
N LEU A 24 -18.05 -0.36 0.89
CA LEU A 24 -17.23 -0.49 -0.30
C LEU A 24 -18.08 -1.10 -1.42
N GLY A 25 -18.25 -0.38 -2.53
CA GLY A 25 -19.03 -0.85 -3.66
C GLY A 25 -18.68 -0.08 -4.92
N VAL A 26 -18.60 -0.80 -6.05
CA VAL A 26 -18.36 -0.15 -7.34
C VAL A 26 -19.51 0.78 -7.71
N GLY A 27 -19.20 1.90 -8.36
CA GLY A 27 -20.18 2.92 -8.75
C GLY A 27 -20.57 3.87 -7.62
N LYS A 28 -20.25 3.54 -6.36
CA LYS A 28 -20.45 4.45 -5.24
C LYS A 28 -19.40 5.56 -5.26
N ALA A 29 -19.86 6.76 -4.96
CA ALA A 29 -19.07 7.98 -4.96
C ALA A 29 -18.45 8.27 -3.60
N ILE A 30 -17.25 8.87 -3.61
CA ILE A 30 -16.49 9.29 -2.43
C ILE A 30 -15.88 10.67 -2.63
N ASN A 31 -15.67 11.39 -1.53
CA ASN A 31 -14.97 12.66 -1.52
C ASN A 31 -13.51 12.48 -1.09
N ILE A 32 -12.60 12.40 -2.06
CA ILE A 32 -11.17 12.21 -1.76
C ILE A 32 -10.52 13.43 -1.09
N PHE A 33 -11.14 14.61 -1.13
CA PHE A 33 -10.54 15.83 -0.60
C PHE A 33 -10.68 15.99 0.91
N MET A 34 -11.75 15.44 1.51
CA MET A 34 -11.96 15.59 2.96
C MET A 34 -10.84 14.98 3.80
N ARG A 35 -10.17 13.95 3.28
CA ARG A 35 -9.12 13.20 3.97
C ARG A 35 -7.89 13.00 3.10
N TYR A 36 -7.65 13.89 2.14
CA TYR A 36 -6.42 13.84 1.35
C TYR A 36 -5.20 13.86 2.29
N GLY A 37 -4.24 12.98 2.06
CA GLY A 37 -3.08 12.75 2.94
C GLY A 37 -3.34 11.84 4.14
N TYR A 38 -4.60 11.47 4.39
CA TYR A 38 -5.05 10.70 5.54
C TYR A 38 -6.05 9.60 5.17
N LEU A 39 -6.17 9.23 3.88
CA LEU A 39 -7.10 8.17 3.45
C LEU A 39 -6.84 6.82 4.12
N SER A 40 -5.62 6.59 4.61
CA SER A 40 -5.27 5.42 5.42
C SER A 40 -6.05 5.31 6.74
N ILE A 41 -6.74 6.36 7.17
CA ILE A 41 -7.64 6.37 8.35
C ILE A 41 -9.01 5.75 8.02
N CYS A 42 -9.47 5.87 6.79
CA CYS A 42 -10.78 5.35 6.35
C CYS A 42 -10.67 4.17 5.37
N MET A 43 -9.46 3.83 4.91
CA MET A 43 -9.19 2.71 4.03
C MET A 43 -8.09 1.84 4.65
N ARG A 44 -8.36 0.55 4.83
CA ARG A 44 -7.46 -0.38 5.50
C ARG A 44 -6.33 -0.84 4.57
N VAL A 45 -5.36 0.05 4.39
CA VAL A 45 -4.20 -0.16 3.50
C VAL A 45 -2.89 -0.37 4.25
N VAL A 46 -2.87 -0.09 5.55
CA VAL A 46 -1.73 -0.24 6.46
C VAL A 46 -2.20 -0.75 7.83
N PRO A 47 -1.33 -1.44 8.59
CA PRO A 47 -1.66 -1.90 9.93
C PRO A 47 -2.09 -0.73 10.82
N ARG A 48 -3.22 -0.88 11.51
CA ARG A 48 -3.62 0.03 12.58
C ARG A 48 -3.77 -0.73 13.89
N ASN A 49 -3.73 0.03 14.97
CA ASN A 49 -3.93 -0.48 16.32
C ASN A 49 -5.39 -0.26 16.74
N ASP A 50 -6.31 -0.90 16.04
CA ASP A 50 -7.74 -0.89 16.36
C ASP A 50 -8.25 -2.33 16.52
N THR A 51 -9.36 -2.47 17.25
CA THR A 51 -9.94 -3.77 17.63
C THR A 51 -11.04 -4.24 16.67
N GLU A 52 -11.47 -3.36 15.76
CA GLU A 52 -12.60 -3.59 14.88
C GLU A 52 -12.14 -4.13 13.51
N SER A 53 -12.79 -5.18 13.03
CA SER A 53 -12.56 -5.71 11.68
C SER A 53 -13.27 -4.81 10.67
N TRP A 54 -12.52 -3.99 9.94
CA TRP A 54 -13.05 -3.14 8.88
C TRP A 54 -12.04 -2.97 7.75
N VAL A 55 -12.55 -2.93 6.52
CA VAL A 55 -11.76 -2.70 5.30
C VAL A 55 -11.92 -1.27 4.78
N PHE A 56 -13.14 -0.73 4.87
CA PHE A 56 -13.50 0.56 4.33
C PHE A 56 -14.47 1.30 5.26
N ARG A 57 -14.28 2.61 5.43
CA ARG A 57 -15.06 3.50 6.31
C ARG A 57 -15.28 4.90 5.73
N GLU A 58 -14.80 5.16 4.52
CA GLU A 58 -15.08 6.45 3.91
C GLU A 58 -16.58 6.50 3.55
N PRO A 59 -17.30 7.59 3.88
CA PRO A 59 -18.70 7.69 3.51
C PRO A 59 -18.86 7.63 1.99
N THR A 60 -19.81 6.81 1.55
CA THR A 60 -20.11 6.63 0.14
C THR A 60 -21.52 7.11 -0.21
N VAL A 61 -21.70 7.52 -1.46
CA VAL A 61 -23.00 7.99 -1.97
C VAL A 61 -23.32 7.32 -3.30
N SER A 62 -24.54 6.83 -3.46
CA SER A 62 -25.03 6.32 -4.74
C SER A 62 -25.33 7.49 -5.68
N VAL A 63 -24.57 7.60 -6.78
CA VAL A 63 -24.76 8.66 -7.80
C VAL A 63 -25.41 8.09 -9.06
N PHE A 64 -25.03 6.88 -9.46
CA PHE A 64 -25.50 6.25 -10.68
C PHE A 64 -26.59 5.22 -10.39
N ARG A 65 -27.59 5.17 -11.26
CA ARG A 65 -28.62 4.12 -11.28
C ARG A 65 -28.18 2.98 -12.19
N ASP A 66 -28.61 1.76 -11.84
CA ASP A 66 -28.37 0.55 -12.62
C ASP A 66 -26.89 0.27 -12.93
N VAL A 67 -25.98 0.67 -12.04
CA VAL A 67 -24.54 0.54 -12.28
C VAL A 67 -24.09 -0.92 -12.39
N ASP A 68 -24.82 -1.84 -11.75
CA ASP A 68 -24.55 -3.28 -11.78
C ASP A 68 -24.57 -3.88 -13.20
N LYS A 69 -25.27 -3.25 -14.15
CA LYS A 69 -25.27 -3.65 -15.57
C LYS A 69 -23.89 -3.52 -16.21
N PHE A 70 -23.01 -2.71 -15.63
CA PHE A 70 -21.65 -2.48 -16.10
C PHE A 70 -20.60 -3.26 -15.30
N SER A 71 -21.02 -4.05 -14.31
CA SER A 71 -20.13 -4.88 -13.50
C SER A 71 -19.50 -5.98 -14.34
N VAL A 72 -18.18 -6.08 -14.25
CA VAL A 72 -17.37 -7.12 -14.88
C VAL A 72 -17.41 -8.34 -13.98
N ALA A 73 -17.96 -9.44 -14.50
CA ALA A 73 -17.92 -10.72 -13.80
C ALA A 73 -16.46 -11.09 -13.46
N PRO A 74 -16.17 -11.49 -12.21
CA PRO A 74 -14.84 -11.95 -11.85
C PRO A 74 -14.45 -13.12 -12.75
N LYS A 75 -13.22 -13.12 -13.27
CA LYS A 75 -12.72 -14.28 -14.02
C LYS A 75 -12.78 -15.51 -13.10
N PRO A 76 -13.31 -16.64 -13.56
CA PRO A 76 -13.40 -17.84 -12.74
C PRO A 76 -12.00 -18.24 -12.27
N ARG A 77 -11.86 -18.44 -10.96
CA ARG A 77 -10.59 -18.82 -10.31
C ARG A 77 -10.06 -20.11 -10.93
N GLN A 78 -8.81 -20.10 -11.37
CA GLN A 78 -8.14 -21.34 -11.76
C GLN A 78 -7.84 -22.15 -10.50
N ALA A 79 -8.54 -23.26 -10.31
CA ALA A 79 -8.39 -24.14 -9.13
C ALA A 79 -7.00 -24.79 -8.95
N LYS A 80 -6.04 -24.51 -9.84
CA LYS A 80 -4.69 -25.12 -9.86
C LYS A 80 -3.61 -24.27 -9.17
N THR A 81 -3.89 -23.06 -8.72
CA THR A 81 -2.87 -22.24 -8.05
C THR A 81 -2.78 -22.58 -6.57
N LEU A 82 -1.55 -22.85 -6.12
CA LEU A 82 -1.19 -23.14 -4.72
C LEU A 82 -1.59 -22.00 -3.76
N PHE A 83 -1.58 -20.79 -4.28
CA PHE A 83 -1.83 -19.52 -3.62
C PHE A 83 -2.42 -18.61 -4.70
N ASP A 84 -3.63 -18.10 -4.47
CA ASP A 84 -4.31 -17.21 -5.43
C ASP A 84 -4.05 -15.75 -5.01
N GLY A 85 -2.85 -15.31 -5.35
CA GLY A 85 -2.26 -14.07 -4.88
C GLY A 85 -0.98 -13.73 -5.62
N ASP A 86 -0.33 -12.67 -5.17
CA ASP A 86 0.85 -12.11 -5.82
C ASP A 86 2.05 -12.09 -4.86
N PHE A 87 3.22 -12.45 -5.37
CA PHE A 87 4.50 -12.25 -4.71
C PHE A 87 5.26 -11.20 -5.51
N HIS A 88 5.47 -10.05 -4.89
CA HIS A 88 6.12 -8.92 -5.55
C HIS A 88 7.36 -8.49 -4.80
N MET A 89 8.41 -8.17 -5.55
CA MET A 89 9.64 -7.58 -5.01
C MET A 89 10.02 -6.36 -5.85
N GLU A 90 10.31 -5.25 -5.18
CA GLU A 90 10.57 -3.99 -5.85
C GLU A 90 11.77 -3.25 -5.27
N PHE A 91 12.65 -2.81 -6.17
CA PHE A 91 13.84 -2.03 -5.86
C PHE A 91 13.53 -0.55 -5.99
N CYS A 92 13.68 0.18 -4.89
CA CYS A 92 13.33 1.59 -4.76
C CYS A 92 14.58 2.42 -4.44
N ASP A 93 14.91 3.39 -5.29
CA ASP A 93 16.14 4.19 -5.16
C ASP A 93 16.07 5.20 -4.01
N ASN A 94 14.86 5.51 -3.52
CA ASN A 94 14.59 6.45 -2.45
C ASN A 94 13.20 6.21 -1.84
N LEU A 95 12.86 6.94 -0.77
CA LEU A 95 11.59 6.81 -0.05
C LEU A 95 10.37 7.10 -0.94
N LYS A 96 10.46 8.07 -1.85
CA LYS A 96 9.37 8.39 -2.77
C LYS A 96 9.05 7.18 -3.65
N GLN A 97 10.06 6.52 -4.22
CA GLN A 97 9.86 5.30 -4.99
C GLN A 97 9.30 4.17 -4.12
N LEU A 98 9.70 4.06 -2.84
CA LEU A 98 9.13 3.07 -1.92
C LEU A 98 7.63 3.28 -1.68
N LEU A 99 7.19 4.54 -1.49
CA LEU A 99 5.77 4.86 -1.33
C LEU A 99 4.99 4.61 -2.62
N GLN A 100 5.59 4.94 -3.78
CA GLN A 100 5.02 4.61 -5.09
C GLN A 100 4.87 3.10 -5.28
N ALA A 101 5.88 2.32 -4.92
CA ALA A 101 5.87 0.86 -4.95
C ALA A 101 4.75 0.28 -4.08
N TYR A 102 4.64 0.78 -2.85
CA TYR A 102 3.66 0.31 -1.88
C TYR A 102 2.21 0.55 -2.33
N PHE A 103 1.94 1.75 -2.86
CA PHE A 103 0.61 2.17 -3.30
C PHE A 103 0.40 2.05 -4.81
N ARG A 104 1.20 1.24 -5.50
CA ARG A 104 1.17 1.11 -6.97
C ARG A 104 -0.22 0.74 -7.50
N ASP A 105 -0.93 -0.13 -6.79
CA ASP A 105 -2.24 -0.63 -7.20
C ASP A 105 -3.41 0.28 -6.75
N PHE A 106 -3.08 1.50 -6.32
CA PHE A 106 -4.04 2.55 -5.96
C PHE A 106 -3.96 3.67 -6.99
N SER A 107 -5.04 3.90 -7.72
CA SER A 107 -5.10 4.87 -8.81
C SER A 107 -6.33 5.75 -8.71
N PHE A 108 -6.11 7.03 -8.95
CA PHE A 108 -7.06 8.11 -8.71
C PHE A 108 -7.01 8.95 -9.98
N GLU A 109 -8.08 8.96 -10.76
CA GLU A 109 -8.13 9.72 -12.01
C GLU A 109 -7.79 11.20 -11.73
N ARG A 110 -6.95 11.80 -12.58
CA ARG A 110 -6.41 13.18 -12.44
C ARG A 110 -5.44 13.41 -11.28
N LEU A 111 -5.09 12.40 -10.50
CA LEU A 111 -4.06 12.51 -9.46
C LEU A 111 -2.76 11.83 -9.90
N GLU A 112 -1.69 12.61 -10.03
CA GLU A 112 -0.38 12.10 -10.50
C GLU A 112 0.32 11.24 -9.46
N ARG A 113 0.10 11.53 -8.17
CA ARG A 113 0.80 10.86 -7.06
C ARG A 113 -0.20 10.23 -6.06
N PRO A 114 -0.90 9.14 -6.43
CA PRO A 114 -1.94 8.54 -5.57
C PRO A 114 -1.49 8.19 -4.16
N TRP A 115 -0.23 7.75 -3.98
CA TRP A 115 0.36 7.47 -2.68
C TRP A 115 0.29 8.66 -1.71
N ARG A 116 0.35 9.91 -2.22
CA ARG A 116 0.24 11.12 -1.38
C ARG A 116 -1.13 11.25 -0.73
N ALA A 117 -2.20 10.78 -1.37
CA ALA A 117 -3.54 10.79 -0.79
C ALA A 117 -3.61 9.95 0.50
N PHE A 118 -2.70 9.00 0.69
CA PHE A 118 -2.61 8.17 1.88
C PHE A 118 -1.58 8.65 2.90
N THR A 119 -0.46 9.22 2.43
CA THR A 119 0.76 9.41 3.25
C THR A 119 1.19 10.86 3.44
N ALA A 120 0.64 11.83 2.71
CA ALA A 120 1.11 13.22 2.81
C ALA A 120 0.94 13.79 4.23
N GLY A 121 -0.05 13.31 4.97
CA GLY A 121 -0.29 13.66 6.36
C GLY A 121 0.49 12.83 7.38
N TRP A 122 1.37 11.90 6.98
CA TRP A 122 2.09 11.04 7.92
C TRP A 122 3.35 11.73 8.45
N PRO A 123 3.48 11.89 9.78
CA PRO A 123 4.77 12.16 10.41
C PRO A 123 5.79 11.04 10.14
N THR A 124 7.08 11.36 10.31
CA THR A 124 8.21 10.43 10.09
C THR A 124 8.08 9.14 10.90
N ASP A 125 7.68 9.22 12.17
CA ASP A 125 7.52 8.06 13.05
C ASP A 125 6.35 7.16 12.62
N ILE A 126 5.25 7.76 12.18
CA ILE A 126 4.08 7.04 11.68
C ILE A 126 4.44 6.29 10.39
N MET A 127 5.14 6.95 9.48
CA MET A 127 5.60 6.34 8.24
C MET A 127 6.59 5.19 8.51
N ALA A 128 7.56 5.39 9.41
CA ALA A 128 8.50 4.35 9.83
C ALA A 128 7.77 3.12 10.39
N ARG A 129 6.82 3.34 11.31
CA ARG A 129 6.01 2.28 11.91
C ARG A 129 5.17 1.54 10.88
N ASN A 130 4.54 2.24 9.95
CA ASN A 130 3.74 1.63 8.88
C ASN A 130 4.62 0.80 7.94
N LEU A 131 5.82 1.26 7.60
CA LEU A 131 6.78 0.54 6.76
C LEU A 131 7.55 -0.56 7.52
N GLY A 132 7.43 -0.61 8.85
CA GLY A 132 8.11 -1.58 9.70
C GLY A 132 9.60 -1.32 9.88
N ILE A 133 10.08 -0.09 9.63
CA ILE A 133 11.49 0.29 9.73
C ILE A 133 11.74 1.32 10.85
N ASN A 134 12.99 1.53 11.25
CA ASN A 134 13.34 2.60 12.18
C ASN A 134 13.16 3.99 11.53
N SER A 135 12.73 4.99 12.31
CA SER A 135 12.55 6.37 11.84
C SER A 135 13.84 7.01 11.33
N SER A 136 15.01 6.58 11.80
CA SER A 136 16.30 7.01 11.27
C SER A 136 16.51 6.66 9.79
N PHE A 137 15.77 5.70 9.25
CA PHE A 137 15.86 5.28 7.84
C PHE A 137 14.77 5.88 6.95
N ILE A 138 13.96 6.80 7.47
CA ILE A 138 13.01 7.56 6.67
C ILE A 138 13.68 8.76 6.00
N ASN A 139 14.52 9.46 6.75
CA ASN A 139 15.22 10.65 6.28
C ASN A 139 16.67 10.28 5.97
N GLY A 140 17.15 10.59 4.76
CA GLY A 140 18.54 10.34 4.35
C GLY A 140 18.66 9.71 2.96
N ASP A 141 19.90 9.48 2.52
CA ASP A 141 20.19 8.80 1.25
C ASP A 141 20.18 7.27 1.45
N HIS A 142 18.98 6.72 1.47
CA HIS A 142 18.72 5.29 1.61
C HIS A 142 18.01 4.74 0.39
N CYS A 143 18.34 3.49 0.03
CA CYS A 143 17.63 2.72 -0.97
C CYS A 143 16.87 1.59 -0.27
N TYR A 144 15.76 1.15 -0.87
CA TYR A 144 14.85 0.21 -0.26
C TYR A 144 14.52 -0.95 -1.19
N VAL A 145 14.23 -2.11 -0.61
CA VAL A 145 13.58 -3.21 -1.32
C VAL A 145 12.29 -3.54 -0.58
N LEU A 146 11.17 -3.44 -1.27
CA LEU A 146 9.86 -3.85 -0.78
C LEU A 146 9.61 -5.29 -1.23
N VAL A 147 9.32 -6.18 -0.28
CA VAL A 147 8.83 -7.53 -0.55
C VAL A 147 7.40 -7.62 -0.05
N ARG A 148 6.47 -8.07 -0.89
CA ARG A 148 5.04 -8.18 -0.57
C ARG A 148 4.48 -9.52 -1.03
N VAL A 149 3.67 -10.14 -0.19
CA VAL A 149 2.87 -11.33 -0.52
C VAL A 149 1.42 -11.02 -0.23
N SER A 150 0.57 -11.01 -1.26
CA SER A 150 -0.83 -10.60 -1.17
C SER A 150 -1.75 -11.74 -1.53
N ARG A 151 -2.82 -11.95 -0.76
CA ARG A 151 -3.89 -12.91 -1.06
C ARG A 151 -5.16 -12.15 -1.40
N PHE A 152 -5.69 -12.35 -2.61
CA PHE A 152 -6.92 -11.70 -3.06
C PHE A 152 -8.16 -12.50 -2.63
N ARG A 153 -9.19 -11.81 -2.13
CA ARG A 153 -10.43 -12.43 -1.63
C ARG A 153 -11.63 -12.00 -2.45
N GLU A 154 -11.81 -10.71 -2.62
CA GLU A 154 -12.91 -10.12 -3.38
C GLU A 154 -12.36 -9.21 -4.47
N THR A 155 -13.07 -9.15 -5.59
CA THR A 155 -12.72 -8.28 -6.71
C THR A 155 -14.02 -7.82 -7.35
N ALA A 156 -14.16 -6.51 -7.49
CA ALA A 156 -15.25 -5.91 -8.23
C ALA A 156 -14.67 -4.85 -9.17
N LYS A 157 -15.24 -4.76 -10.37
CA LYS A 157 -14.79 -3.82 -11.40
C LYS A 157 -15.95 -3.44 -12.30
N LEU A 158 -16.00 -2.19 -12.72
CA LEU A 158 -16.89 -1.70 -13.76
C LEU A 158 -16.17 -1.60 -15.10
N ASN A 159 -16.92 -1.83 -16.17
CA ASN A 159 -16.57 -1.31 -17.49
C ASN A 159 -16.65 0.23 -17.49
N GLU A 160 -16.13 0.86 -18.54
CA GLU A 160 -16.30 2.30 -18.70
C GLU A 160 -17.78 2.68 -18.72
N LEU A 161 -18.16 3.59 -17.83
CA LEU A 161 -19.54 4.06 -17.73
C LEU A 161 -19.87 4.93 -18.95
N PRO A 162 -21.04 4.73 -19.58
CA PRO A 162 -21.42 5.50 -20.74
C PRO A 162 -21.76 6.95 -20.36
N LYS A 163 -21.56 7.89 -21.29
CA LYS A 163 -21.81 9.34 -21.08
C LYS A 163 -23.27 9.67 -20.73
N ASN A 164 -24.20 8.77 -21.01
CA ASN A 164 -25.63 8.91 -20.77
C ASN A 164 -26.12 8.00 -19.64
N ILE A 165 -25.23 7.54 -18.74
CA ILE A 165 -25.62 6.74 -17.59
C ILE A 165 -26.75 7.42 -16.79
N ALA A 166 -27.65 6.60 -16.26
CA ALA A 166 -28.73 7.07 -15.41
C ALA A 166 -28.17 7.55 -14.06
N ILE A 167 -28.72 8.65 -13.56
CA ILE A 167 -28.24 9.35 -12.35
C ILE A 167 -29.41 9.43 -11.39
N GLU A 168 -29.13 9.39 -10.10
CA GLU A 168 -30.15 9.63 -9.07
C GLU A 168 -30.74 11.04 -9.16
N ASP A 169 -32.06 11.17 -9.00
CA ASP A 169 -32.77 12.43 -9.24
C ASP A 169 -32.23 13.58 -8.38
N VAL A 170 -31.97 13.31 -7.09
CA VAL A 170 -31.38 14.28 -6.15
C VAL A 170 -29.99 14.77 -6.58
N VAL A 171 -29.23 13.92 -7.28
CA VAL A 171 -27.90 14.29 -7.79
C VAL A 171 -28.06 15.07 -9.09
N LEU A 172 -29.01 14.69 -9.95
CA LEU A 172 -29.32 15.40 -11.18
C LEU A 172 -29.77 16.84 -10.90
N GLU A 173 -30.65 17.04 -9.93
CA GLU A 173 -31.09 18.37 -9.46
C GLU A 173 -29.89 19.21 -9.01
N ALA A 174 -29.01 18.65 -8.16
CA ALA A 174 -27.81 19.36 -7.71
C ALA A 174 -26.83 19.72 -8.85
N ILE A 175 -26.73 18.89 -9.89
CA ILE A 175 -25.93 19.19 -11.10
C ILE A 175 -26.59 20.31 -11.92
N GLN A 176 -27.92 20.36 -11.97
CA GLN A 176 -28.65 21.42 -12.66
C GLN A 176 -28.47 22.77 -11.97
N ASP A 177 -28.48 22.78 -10.64
CA ASP A 177 -28.27 23.96 -9.80
C ASP A 177 -26.82 24.50 -9.83
N ALA A 178 -25.84 23.63 -10.12
CA ALA A 178 -24.44 24.04 -10.21
C ALA A 178 -24.19 24.93 -11.44
N ASN A 179 -23.75 26.18 -11.22
CA ASN A 179 -23.57 27.18 -12.27
C ASN A 179 -22.11 27.32 -12.68
N ILE A 180 -21.82 27.31 -13.98
CA ILE A 180 -20.46 27.47 -14.50
C ILE A 180 -19.86 28.79 -14.00
N GLY A 181 -18.65 28.73 -13.44
CA GLY A 181 -17.95 29.86 -12.85
C GLY A 181 -18.20 30.06 -11.36
N ASP A 182 -19.22 29.42 -10.78
CA ASP A 182 -19.50 29.45 -9.34
C ASP A 182 -18.83 28.28 -8.63
N THR A 183 -17.59 28.49 -8.20
CA THR A 183 -16.80 27.46 -7.51
C THR A 183 -17.43 26.98 -6.19
N VAL A 184 -18.27 27.80 -5.56
CA VAL A 184 -18.96 27.43 -4.30
C VAL A 184 -19.98 26.34 -4.57
N SER A 185 -20.77 26.47 -5.64
CA SER A 185 -21.78 25.47 -6.02
C SER A 185 -21.17 24.09 -6.28
N ILE A 186 -20.01 24.01 -6.95
CA ILE A 186 -19.31 22.75 -7.19
C ILE A 186 -18.61 22.23 -5.94
N ALA A 187 -18.05 23.10 -5.10
CA ALA A 187 -17.48 22.67 -3.83
C ALA A 187 -18.57 22.02 -2.94
N ASP A 188 -19.78 22.58 -2.93
CA ASP A 188 -20.93 22.00 -2.24
C ASP A 188 -21.40 20.69 -2.85
N PHE A 189 -21.40 20.57 -4.18
CA PHE A 189 -21.66 19.31 -4.87
C PHE A 189 -20.65 18.24 -4.43
N ILE A 190 -19.35 18.54 -4.50
CA ILE A 190 -18.27 17.63 -4.12
C ILE A 190 -18.38 17.22 -2.65
N ARG A 191 -18.71 18.16 -1.77
CA ARG A 191 -18.90 17.91 -0.34
C ARG A 191 -20.04 16.93 -0.07
N LYS A 192 -21.15 17.03 -0.82
CA LYS A 192 -22.35 16.20 -0.62
C LYS A 192 -22.29 14.85 -1.33
N TYR A 193 -21.82 14.83 -2.57
CA TYR A 193 -21.91 13.67 -3.47
C TYR A 193 -20.56 13.04 -3.81
N GLY A 194 -19.46 13.68 -3.44
CA GLY A 194 -18.12 13.21 -3.74
C GLY A 194 -17.53 13.81 -5.02
N SER A 195 -16.28 13.44 -5.29
CA SER A 195 -15.55 13.86 -6.48
C SER A 195 -15.25 12.69 -7.42
N HIS A 196 -15.15 11.49 -6.86
CA HIS A 196 -14.80 10.27 -7.58
C HIS A 196 -15.78 9.15 -7.24
N TYR A 197 -15.92 8.17 -8.11
CA TYR A 197 -16.58 6.91 -7.84
C TYR A 197 -15.58 5.75 -7.88
N ILE A 198 -15.91 4.67 -7.17
CA ILE A 198 -15.13 3.44 -7.15
C ILE A 198 -15.35 2.70 -8.47
N ALA A 199 -14.34 2.71 -9.34
CA ALA A 199 -14.39 2.01 -10.62
C ALA A 199 -13.99 0.53 -10.45
N SER A 200 -13.01 0.25 -9.59
CA SER A 200 -12.65 -1.12 -9.22
C SER A 200 -12.00 -1.17 -7.84
N TYR A 201 -12.08 -2.34 -7.21
CA TYR A 201 -11.36 -2.62 -5.97
C TYR A 201 -10.98 -4.10 -5.87
N VAL A 202 -9.94 -4.37 -5.08
CA VAL A 202 -9.59 -5.71 -4.63
C VAL A 202 -9.36 -5.68 -3.13
N THR A 203 -10.03 -6.58 -2.41
CA THR A 203 -9.84 -6.77 -0.98
C THR A 203 -9.21 -8.14 -0.69
N GLY A 204 -8.59 -8.26 0.46
CA GLY A 204 -7.92 -9.48 0.88
C GLY A 204 -7.02 -9.20 2.08
N ASN A 205 -5.81 -9.75 2.08
CA ASN A 205 -4.79 -9.33 3.03
C ASN A 205 -3.40 -9.52 2.43
N SER A 206 -2.40 -8.83 2.98
CA SER A 206 -1.02 -8.94 2.52
C SER A 206 -0.02 -8.87 3.67
N LEU A 207 1.10 -9.56 3.50
CA LEU A 207 2.30 -9.34 4.28
C LEU A 207 3.28 -8.53 3.46
N TYR A 208 3.99 -7.61 4.10
CA TYR A 208 5.08 -6.90 3.46
C TYR A 208 6.26 -6.68 4.42
N GLN A 209 7.44 -6.51 3.84
CA GLN A 209 8.68 -6.26 4.56
C GLN A 209 9.55 -5.31 3.73
N VAL A 210 10.12 -4.31 4.40
CA VAL A 210 11.02 -3.34 3.78
C VAL A 210 12.44 -3.60 4.24
N PHE A 211 13.35 -3.73 3.29
CA PHE A 211 14.79 -3.82 3.52
C PHE A 211 15.44 -2.49 3.14
N VAL A 212 16.34 -1.97 3.98
CA VAL A 212 17.03 -0.70 3.77
C VAL A 212 18.50 -0.99 3.45
N PHE A 213 19.00 -0.37 2.38
CA PHE A 213 20.33 -0.57 1.84
C PHE A 213 21.13 0.74 1.73
N SER A 214 22.45 0.62 1.73
CA SER A 214 23.33 1.67 1.20
C SER A 214 23.26 1.70 -0.32
N ARG A 215 23.51 2.86 -0.94
CA ARG A 215 23.45 3.04 -2.39
C ARG A 215 24.39 2.10 -3.15
N SER A 216 25.63 1.94 -2.68
CA SER A 216 26.64 1.08 -3.33
C SER A 216 26.23 -0.40 -3.35
N VAL A 217 25.65 -0.90 -2.25
CA VAL A 217 25.14 -2.27 -2.19
C VAL A 217 23.92 -2.43 -3.07
N TYR A 218 22.98 -1.52 -2.92
CA TYR A 218 21.72 -1.55 -3.64
C TYR A 218 21.94 -1.62 -5.16
N SER A 219 22.87 -0.82 -5.70
CA SER A 219 23.22 -0.88 -7.13
C SER A 219 23.68 -2.27 -7.57
N ARG A 220 24.57 -2.92 -6.79
CA ARG A 220 25.06 -4.27 -7.10
C ARG A 220 23.95 -5.32 -7.12
N ILE A 221 23.04 -5.28 -6.16
CA ILE A 221 21.91 -6.21 -6.09
C ILE A 221 20.94 -5.93 -7.25
N LYS A 222 20.60 -4.66 -7.48
CA LYS A 222 19.70 -4.23 -8.56
C LYS A 222 20.23 -4.65 -9.93
N GLU A 223 21.53 -4.48 -10.19
CA GLU A 223 22.17 -4.91 -11.44
C GLU A 223 22.12 -6.43 -11.61
N ARG A 224 22.39 -7.20 -10.56
CA ARG A 224 22.32 -8.67 -10.62
C ARG A 224 20.90 -9.18 -10.86
N VAL A 225 19.91 -8.57 -10.23
CA VAL A 225 18.49 -8.84 -10.46
C VAL A 225 18.07 -8.47 -11.88
N LYS A 226 18.51 -7.31 -12.39
CA LYS A 226 18.22 -6.91 -13.78
C LYS A 226 18.84 -7.87 -14.80
N ALA A 227 20.04 -8.37 -14.54
CA ALA A 227 20.77 -9.23 -15.46
C ALA A 227 20.23 -10.68 -15.50
N LYS A 228 19.76 -11.20 -14.37
CA LYS A 228 19.36 -12.62 -14.24
C LYS A 228 17.86 -12.84 -14.02
N GLY A 229 17.10 -11.82 -13.61
CA GLY A 229 15.75 -12.01 -13.08
C GLY A 229 15.76 -12.54 -11.65
N ILE A 230 14.70 -12.26 -10.87
CA ILE A 230 14.58 -12.70 -9.47
C ILE A 230 14.49 -14.23 -9.34
N THR A 231 13.84 -14.89 -10.30
CA THR A 231 13.61 -16.34 -10.30
C THR A 231 14.89 -17.14 -10.47
N ASP A 232 15.91 -16.56 -11.09
CA ASP A 232 17.14 -17.26 -11.47
C ASP A 232 18.30 -16.97 -10.50
N ILE A 233 18.03 -16.24 -9.42
CA ILE A 233 18.96 -16.05 -8.31
C ILE A 233 18.81 -17.25 -7.35
N PRO A 234 19.91 -17.99 -7.06
CA PRO A 234 19.87 -19.08 -6.09
C PRO A 234 19.31 -18.62 -4.74
N VAL A 235 18.48 -19.45 -4.10
CA VAL A 235 17.89 -19.15 -2.78
C VAL A 235 18.97 -18.86 -1.73
N SER A 236 20.13 -19.51 -1.82
CA SER A 236 21.30 -19.21 -0.98
C SER A 236 21.84 -17.79 -1.18
N ASP A 237 21.97 -17.34 -2.43
CA ASP A 237 22.42 -15.98 -2.77
C ASP A 237 21.42 -14.95 -2.25
N MET A 238 20.11 -15.20 -2.45
CA MET A 238 19.05 -14.33 -1.96
C MET A 238 19.03 -14.26 -0.43
N ASN A 239 19.11 -15.40 0.27
CA ASN A 239 19.21 -15.39 1.73
C ASN A 239 20.45 -14.63 2.23
N ASN A 240 21.58 -14.76 1.52
CA ASN A 240 22.82 -14.05 1.86
C ASN A 240 22.68 -12.53 1.69
N TYR A 241 22.12 -12.06 0.57
CA TYR A 241 21.93 -10.62 0.28
C TYR A 241 21.02 -9.92 1.30
N PHE A 242 20.08 -10.65 1.89
CA PHE A 242 19.03 -10.11 2.77
C PHE A 242 19.18 -10.56 4.24
N SER A 243 20.41 -10.79 4.73
CA SER A 243 20.68 -11.28 6.10
C SER A 243 21.26 -10.24 7.10
N PRO A 244 21.06 -10.41 8.43
CA PRO A 244 21.55 -9.54 9.51
C PRO A 244 23.06 -9.39 9.67
N PHE A 245 23.84 -10.39 9.28
CA PHE A 245 25.32 -10.31 9.31
C PHE A 245 25.86 -9.22 8.36
N PHE A 246 24.95 -8.64 7.58
CA PHE A 246 25.21 -7.60 6.64
C PHE A 246 24.46 -6.29 7.00
N ALA A 247 24.00 -6.14 8.25
CA ALA A 247 23.22 -4.99 8.74
C ALA A 247 23.84 -4.16 9.86
N GLU A 248 23.57 -2.86 9.86
CA GLU A 248 23.96 -1.91 10.92
C GLU A 248 22.94 -1.94 12.08
N HIS A 249 21.68 -2.29 11.81
CA HIS A 249 20.65 -2.49 12.85
C HIS A 249 19.52 -3.42 12.39
N VAL A 250 19.24 -4.51 13.12
CA VAL A 250 18.03 -5.32 12.94
C VAL A 250 17.08 -4.99 14.07
N GLY A 251 15.83 -4.63 13.76
CA GLY A 251 14.84 -4.23 14.76
C GLY A 251 14.86 -5.15 16.00
N ALA A 252 15.11 -4.55 17.15
CA ALA A 252 15.28 -5.17 18.47
C ALA A 252 16.42 -6.20 18.62
N VAL A 253 17.63 -5.94 18.10
CA VAL A 253 18.90 -6.50 18.65
C VAL A 253 20.02 -5.44 18.57
N LYS A 254 20.77 -5.30 19.69
CA LYS A 254 21.79 -4.27 20.02
C LYS A 254 22.99 -4.19 19.04
N VAL A 255 23.52 -2.98 18.81
CA VAL A 255 24.74 -2.66 18.02
C VAL A 255 26.02 -3.05 18.77
N PHE A 256 27.08 -3.49 18.07
CA PHE A 256 28.42 -3.72 18.64
C PHE A 256 29.39 -2.56 18.32
N VAL A 257 30.08 -2.07 19.35
CA VAL A 257 31.22 -1.14 19.28
C VAL A 257 32.47 -1.92 19.67
N PHE A 258 33.52 -1.94 18.83
CA PHE A 258 34.76 -2.67 19.13
C PHE A 258 35.69 -1.85 20.02
N SER A 259 36.40 -2.53 20.93
CA SER A 259 37.42 -1.91 21.78
C SER A 259 38.70 -1.59 20.98
N ARG A 260 39.44 -0.55 21.43
CA ARG A 260 40.71 -0.10 20.81
C ARG A 260 41.75 -1.23 20.71
N THR A 261 41.73 -2.17 21.65
CA THR A 261 42.60 -3.35 21.69
C THR A 261 42.30 -4.34 20.56
N ALA A 262 41.02 -4.62 20.29
CA ALA A 262 40.61 -5.48 19.19
C ALA A 262 41.01 -4.88 17.83
N TYR A 263 40.83 -3.57 17.66
CA TYR A 263 41.25 -2.85 16.45
C TYR A 263 42.77 -2.93 16.20
N THR A 264 43.57 -2.82 17.25
CA THR A 264 45.04 -2.80 17.14
C THR A 264 45.58 -4.19 16.81
N MET A 265 44.99 -5.24 17.39
CA MET A 265 45.33 -6.64 17.08
C MET A 265 45.06 -6.99 15.60
N ILE A 266 43.93 -6.53 15.05
CA ILE A 266 43.57 -6.72 13.65
C ILE A 266 44.56 -6.01 12.73
N LYS A 267 44.94 -4.77 13.06
CA LYS A 267 45.89 -3.95 12.28
C LYS A 267 47.29 -4.56 12.19
N GLU A 268 47.82 -5.10 13.29
CA GLU A 268 49.19 -5.65 13.32
C GLU A 268 49.29 -7.04 12.65
N ARG A 269 48.20 -7.83 12.67
CA ARG A 269 48.14 -9.12 11.96
C ARG A 269 48.15 -8.94 10.44
N LEU A 270 47.56 -7.85 9.93
CA LEU A 270 47.53 -7.53 8.50
C LEU A 270 48.89 -7.02 7.97
N LYS A 271 49.66 -6.29 8.80
CA LYS A 271 51.00 -5.82 8.44
C LYS A 271 52.04 -6.93 8.34
N SER A 272 51.92 -7.97 9.15
CA SER A 272 52.97 -8.99 9.33
C SER A 272 52.90 -10.16 8.35
N LYS A 273 51.72 -10.47 7.79
CA LYS A 273 51.52 -11.65 6.93
C LYS A 273 51.08 -11.36 5.50
N GLY A 274 50.67 -10.12 5.20
CA GLY A 274 50.12 -9.77 3.89
C GLY A 274 48.78 -10.46 3.58
N VAL A 275 48.05 -9.96 2.57
CA VAL A 275 46.67 -10.40 2.25
C VAL A 275 46.62 -11.82 1.64
N ALA A 276 47.76 -12.32 1.14
CA ALA A 276 47.85 -13.55 0.36
C ALA A 276 47.80 -14.85 1.20
N ASP A 277 48.21 -14.81 2.47
CA ASP A 277 48.17 -15.95 3.40
C ASP A 277 46.95 -15.94 4.33
N ILE A 278 45.97 -15.10 4.01
CA ILE A 278 44.68 -15.08 4.69
C ILE A 278 43.78 -16.11 4.00
N THR A 279 43.32 -17.13 4.73
CA THR A 279 42.36 -18.10 4.18
C THR A 279 41.05 -17.39 3.79
N ALA A 280 40.29 -17.87 2.80
CA ALA A 280 39.00 -17.28 2.42
C ALA A 280 38.04 -17.09 3.63
N LYS A 281 38.16 -18.00 4.61
CA LYS A 281 37.45 -17.99 5.90
C LYS A 281 37.97 -16.97 6.92
N GLU A 282 39.23 -16.55 6.84
CA GLU A 282 39.79 -15.43 7.64
C GLU A 282 39.61 -14.07 6.94
N LEU A 283 39.56 -14.03 5.61
CA LEU A 283 39.34 -12.82 4.79
C LEU A 283 37.86 -12.37 4.87
N GLU A 284 36.92 -13.32 4.84
CA GLU A 284 35.51 -13.11 5.20
C GLU A 284 35.33 -12.66 6.67
N GLY A 285 36.26 -13.06 7.55
CA GLY A 285 36.27 -12.67 8.96
C GLY A 285 36.79 -11.26 9.25
N TYR A 286 37.70 -10.72 8.42
CA TYR A 286 38.31 -9.40 8.62
C TYR A 286 37.75 -8.27 7.73
N PHE A 287 37.10 -8.59 6.59
CA PHE A 287 36.74 -7.59 5.57
C PHE A 287 35.38 -7.78 4.86
N SER A 288 34.40 -8.52 5.41
CA SER A 288 33.10 -8.64 4.72
C SER A 288 32.22 -7.37 4.88
N PRO A 289 31.71 -6.75 3.80
CA PRO A 289 30.89 -5.53 3.89
C PRO A 289 29.40 -5.78 3.68
N TRP A 290 28.71 -5.69 4.81
CA TRP A 290 27.38 -5.17 5.16
C TRP A 290 26.45 -4.66 4.05
N HIS A 291 25.62 -5.56 3.51
CA HIS A 291 24.62 -5.32 2.49
C HIS A 291 23.37 -4.52 2.95
N ALA A 292 22.56 -5.00 3.90
CA ALA A 292 21.30 -4.33 4.29
C ALA A 292 21.45 -3.55 5.59
N LYS A 293 21.56 -2.20 5.58
CA LYS A 293 21.65 -1.37 6.80
C LYS A 293 20.59 -1.70 7.85
N HIS A 294 19.37 -1.98 7.40
CA HIS A 294 18.27 -2.32 8.28
C HIS A 294 17.28 -3.30 7.64
N ILE A 295 16.89 -4.31 8.42
CA ILE A 295 15.82 -5.24 8.07
C ILE A 295 14.57 -4.83 8.83
N GLY A 296 13.56 -4.40 8.08
CA GLY A 296 12.26 -4.05 8.63
C GLY A 296 11.51 -5.27 9.17
N GLN A 297 10.57 -5.00 10.07
CA GLN A 297 9.63 -5.97 10.57
C GLN A 297 8.69 -6.43 9.46
N ILE A 298 8.26 -7.69 9.51
CA ILE A 298 7.16 -8.16 8.69
C ILE A 298 5.89 -7.49 9.21
N LYS A 299 5.18 -6.80 8.33
CA LYS A 299 3.91 -6.13 8.62
C LYS A 299 2.77 -6.84 7.89
N VAL A 300 1.57 -6.75 8.45
CA VAL A 300 0.33 -7.25 7.85
C VAL A 300 -0.55 -6.04 7.53
N ALA A 301 -1.02 -5.90 6.30
CA ALA A 301 -1.80 -4.73 5.88
C ALA A 301 -3.05 -4.49 6.74
N SER A 302 -3.72 -5.54 7.20
CA SER A 302 -4.85 -5.41 8.13
C SER A 302 -4.44 -5.05 9.57
N GLY A 303 -3.19 -5.34 9.96
CA GLY A 303 -2.75 -5.30 11.35
C GLY A 303 -3.09 -6.54 12.17
N ASN A 304 -3.59 -7.61 11.55
CA ASN A 304 -3.93 -8.86 12.23
C ASN A 304 -2.71 -9.44 12.98
N LYS A 305 -2.78 -9.41 14.31
CA LYS A 305 -1.70 -9.82 15.23
C LYS A 305 -1.44 -11.31 15.23
N THR A 306 -2.44 -12.13 14.92
CA THR A 306 -2.28 -13.58 14.77
C THR A 306 -1.41 -13.89 13.56
N VAL A 307 -1.69 -13.24 12.43
CA VAL A 307 -0.88 -13.38 11.20
C VAL A 307 0.52 -12.81 11.41
N GLU A 308 0.65 -11.63 12.04
CA GLU A 308 1.96 -11.03 12.36
C GLU A 308 2.79 -11.97 13.26
N SER A 309 2.18 -12.53 14.30
CA SER A 309 2.82 -13.48 15.22
C SER A 309 3.19 -14.80 14.54
N TRP A 310 2.34 -15.30 13.65
CA TRP A 310 2.64 -16.48 12.85
C TRP A 310 3.86 -16.25 11.97
N ALA A 311 3.90 -15.11 11.27
CA ALA A 311 5.01 -14.74 10.39
C ALA A 311 6.32 -14.62 11.17
N MET A 312 6.30 -13.91 12.31
CA MET A 312 7.48 -13.73 13.17
C MET A 312 8.04 -15.03 13.74
N LYS A 313 7.20 -16.08 13.86
CA LYS A 313 7.62 -17.40 14.37
C LYS A 313 8.04 -18.34 13.24
N ARG A 314 7.23 -18.47 12.19
CA ARG A 314 7.40 -19.48 11.13
C ARG A 314 8.35 -19.04 10.02
N LEU A 315 8.45 -17.73 9.78
CA LEU A 315 9.32 -17.16 8.73
C LEU A 315 10.72 -16.81 9.25
N ARG A 316 11.11 -17.36 10.41
CA ARG A 316 12.47 -17.22 10.92
C ARG A 316 13.43 -17.98 10.03
N VAL A 317 14.46 -17.28 9.59
CA VAL A 317 15.64 -17.82 8.92
C VAL A 317 16.77 -17.84 9.95
N HIS A 318 17.41 -19.00 10.09
CA HIS A 318 18.60 -19.16 10.91
C HIS A 318 19.82 -18.93 10.03
N TYR A 319 20.67 -18.00 10.42
CA TYR A 319 21.89 -17.67 9.68
C TYR A 319 23.05 -17.56 10.66
N TYR A 320 23.92 -18.57 10.66
CA TYR A 320 24.94 -18.79 11.69
C TYR A 320 24.35 -18.70 13.11
N ILE A 321 24.73 -17.68 13.88
CA ILE A 321 24.27 -17.43 15.26
C ILE A 321 23.06 -16.49 15.32
N PHE A 322 22.63 -15.93 14.19
CA PHE A 322 21.50 -14.99 14.11
C PHE A 322 20.24 -15.71 13.66
N SER A 323 19.11 -15.15 14.06
CA SER A 323 17.81 -15.59 13.60
C SER A 323 16.91 -14.39 13.43
N TYR A 324 16.30 -14.27 12.26
CA TYR A 324 15.51 -13.10 11.89
C TYR A 324 14.32 -13.52 11.02
N PRO A 325 13.20 -12.79 11.11
CA PRO A 325 12.05 -13.02 10.24
C PRO A 325 12.33 -12.49 8.82
N SER A 326 12.05 -13.30 7.80
CA SER A 326 12.19 -12.90 6.40
C SER A 326 11.06 -13.45 5.53
N LEU A 327 10.35 -12.56 4.83
CA LEU A 327 9.32 -12.97 3.85
C LEU A 327 9.89 -13.79 2.70
N LEU A 328 11.18 -13.65 2.40
CA LEU A 328 11.85 -14.40 1.34
C LEU A 328 11.84 -15.91 1.57
N LYS A 329 11.66 -16.36 2.82
CA LYS A 329 11.50 -17.78 3.13
C LYS A 329 10.31 -18.40 2.41
N LEU A 330 9.24 -17.63 2.16
CA LEU A 330 8.04 -18.10 1.45
C LEU A 330 8.35 -18.48 0.00
N HIS A 331 9.32 -17.83 -0.65
CA HIS A 331 9.69 -18.11 -2.03
C HIS A 331 10.26 -19.53 -2.20
N GLY A 332 10.98 -20.03 -1.19
CA GLY A 332 11.61 -21.36 -1.22
C GLY A 332 10.77 -22.49 -0.60
N GLU A 333 9.66 -22.18 0.08
CA GLU A 333 8.92 -23.16 0.90
C GLU A 333 7.42 -23.17 0.59
N PRO A 334 6.96 -23.93 -0.42
CA PRO A 334 5.56 -24.03 -0.82
C PRO A 334 4.59 -24.41 0.32
N ALA A 335 5.06 -25.20 1.29
CA ALA A 335 4.25 -25.59 2.46
C ALA A 335 3.92 -24.41 3.38
N LEU A 336 4.86 -23.45 3.55
CA LEU A 336 4.60 -22.24 4.31
C LEU A 336 3.60 -21.34 3.58
N LEU A 337 3.67 -21.28 2.25
CA LEU A 337 2.73 -20.51 1.45
C LEU A 337 1.29 -21.06 1.56
N ARG A 338 1.10 -22.39 1.55
CA ARG A 338 -0.20 -23.02 1.81
C ARG A 338 -0.76 -22.66 3.19
N ASN A 339 0.09 -22.69 4.21
CA ASN A 339 -0.32 -22.32 5.57
C ASN A 339 -0.68 -20.83 5.68
N LEU A 340 -0.01 -19.97 4.91
CA LEU A 340 -0.31 -18.55 4.87
C LEU A 340 -1.64 -18.26 4.16
N ASP A 341 -1.98 -19.02 3.12
CA ASP A 341 -3.24 -18.88 2.37
C ASP A 341 -4.49 -18.95 3.27
N THR A 342 -4.47 -19.85 4.25
CA THR A 342 -5.58 -20.05 5.19
C THR A 342 -5.68 -18.94 6.23
N LEU A 343 -4.58 -18.21 6.48
CA LEU A 343 -4.51 -17.15 7.48
C LEU A 343 -4.88 -15.77 6.92
N LEU A 344 -4.69 -15.54 5.63
CA LEU A 344 -4.93 -14.23 5.02
C LEU A 344 -6.40 -14.00 4.68
N GLY A 345 -7.16 -13.48 5.64
CA GLY A 345 -8.59 -13.16 5.49
C GLY A 345 -8.90 -11.99 4.55
N ASN A 346 -10.17 -11.57 4.52
CA ASN A 346 -10.63 -10.40 3.78
C ASN A 346 -10.64 -9.16 4.70
N GLU A 347 -9.45 -8.64 5.03
CA GLU A 347 -9.26 -7.69 6.13
C GLU A 347 -8.55 -6.40 5.72
N ALA A 348 -8.16 -6.25 4.46
CA ALA A 348 -7.45 -5.10 3.94
C ALA A 348 -7.89 -4.76 2.51
N LEU A 349 -7.79 -3.49 2.17
CA LEU A 349 -7.95 -2.99 0.81
C LEU A 349 -6.57 -3.07 0.13
N LEU A 350 -6.49 -3.83 -0.96
CA LEU A 350 -5.23 -4.13 -1.64
C LEU A 350 -5.07 -3.34 -2.94
N GLN A 351 -6.19 -3.06 -3.60
CA GLN A 351 -6.23 -2.27 -4.84
C GLN A 351 -7.48 -1.39 -4.85
N LEU A 352 -7.36 -0.20 -5.42
CA LEU A 352 -8.47 0.73 -5.57
C LEU A 352 -8.26 1.59 -6.82
N GLU A 353 -9.26 1.64 -7.68
CA GLU A 353 -9.32 2.55 -8.81
C GLU A 353 -10.50 3.50 -8.62
N LEU A 354 -10.21 4.79 -8.59
CA LEU A 354 -11.18 5.86 -8.48
C LEU A 354 -11.22 6.65 -9.77
N LYS A 355 -12.41 6.84 -10.32
CA LYS A 355 -12.64 7.69 -11.50
C LYS A 355 -13.50 8.88 -11.11
N THR A 356 -13.30 10.00 -11.77
CA THR A 356 -14.03 11.25 -11.55
C THR A 356 -15.53 11.06 -11.77
N LEU A 357 -16.36 11.83 -11.07
CA LEU A 357 -17.81 11.86 -11.30
C LEU A 357 -18.22 12.56 -12.61
N SER A 358 -17.26 12.89 -13.49
CA SER A 358 -17.51 13.50 -14.80
C SER A 358 -18.62 12.83 -15.63
N PRO A 359 -18.81 11.50 -15.63
CA PRO A 359 -19.92 10.87 -16.36
C PRO A 359 -21.32 11.30 -15.89
N ALA A 360 -21.47 11.82 -14.66
CA ALA A 360 -22.74 12.36 -14.18
C ALA A 360 -23.10 13.70 -14.87
N PHE A 361 -22.11 14.43 -15.39
CA PHE A 361 -22.33 15.72 -16.03
C PHE A 361 -22.62 15.51 -17.54
N LYS A 362 -23.91 15.48 -17.89
CA LYS A 362 -24.36 15.30 -19.29
C LYS A 362 -24.02 16.50 -20.18
N ASP A 363 -24.10 17.71 -19.64
CA ASP A 363 -23.69 18.93 -20.34
C ASP A 363 -22.15 19.00 -20.44
N ALA A 364 -21.65 19.13 -21.67
CA ALA A 364 -20.21 19.10 -21.94
C ALA A 364 -19.45 20.28 -21.31
N LYS A 365 -20.07 21.46 -21.19
CA LYS A 365 -19.43 22.63 -20.59
C LYS A 365 -19.37 22.49 -19.06
N LYS A 366 -20.46 22.06 -18.42
CA LYS A 366 -20.48 21.77 -16.97
C LYS A 366 -19.50 20.65 -16.61
N ARG A 367 -19.43 19.59 -17.41
CA ARG A 367 -18.46 18.50 -17.20
C ARG A 367 -17.03 19.00 -17.25
N LYS A 368 -16.67 19.75 -18.30
CA LYS A 368 -15.32 20.30 -18.46
C LYS A 368 -14.97 21.23 -17.28
N TRP A 369 -15.92 22.05 -16.86
CA TRP A 369 -15.73 22.94 -15.73
C TRP A 369 -15.57 22.18 -14.39
N PHE A 370 -16.36 21.13 -14.15
CA PHE A 370 -16.17 20.23 -13.00
C PHE A 370 -14.77 19.63 -12.99
N GLU A 371 -14.32 19.12 -14.13
CA GLU A 371 -12.97 18.56 -14.30
C GLU A 371 -11.86 19.58 -14.02
N GLU A 372 -12.00 20.82 -14.53
CA GLU A 372 -11.06 21.92 -14.26
C GLU A 372 -11.01 22.27 -12.77
N VAL A 373 -12.16 22.27 -12.07
CA VAL A 373 -12.21 22.48 -10.63
C VAL A 373 -11.49 21.35 -9.90
N ILE A 374 -11.75 20.09 -10.24
CA ILE A 374 -11.07 18.92 -9.65
C ILE A 374 -9.55 19.01 -9.86
N ASP A 375 -9.09 19.29 -11.08
CA ASP A 375 -7.67 19.44 -11.40
C ASP A 375 -7.01 20.53 -10.55
N ASN A 376 -7.67 21.68 -10.40
CA ASN A 376 -7.16 22.79 -9.61
C ASN A 376 -7.06 22.42 -8.12
N TYR A 377 -8.09 21.77 -7.55
CA TYR A 377 -8.07 21.33 -6.17
C TYR A 377 -6.95 20.30 -5.94
N LEU A 378 -6.82 19.29 -6.81
CA LEU A 378 -5.78 18.26 -6.67
C LEU A 378 -4.37 18.87 -6.72
N LYS A 379 -4.11 19.76 -7.67
CA LYS A 379 -2.82 20.47 -7.77
C LYS A 379 -2.51 21.29 -6.52
N LEU A 380 -3.52 21.98 -5.97
CA LEU A 380 -3.38 22.78 -4.76
C LEU A 380 -3.05 21.90 -3.54
N TRP A 381 -3.71 20.75 -3.40
CA TRP A 381 -3.40 19.76 -2.36
C TRP A 381 -2.03 19.11 -2.53
N GLU A 382 -1.61 18.78 -3.76
CA GLU A 382 -0.30 18.21 -4.05
C GLU A 382 0.86 19.19 -3.81
N SER A 383 0.61 20.49 -3.91
CA SER A 383 1.59 21.55 -3.66
C SER A 383 1.69 21.97 -2.19
N ASN A 384 0.62 21.86 -1.42
CA ASN A 384 0.54 22.40 -0.06
C ASN A 384 0.74 21.37 1.05
N MET A 385 0.60 20.08 0.75
CA MET A 385 0.98 18.97 1.63
C MET A 385 2.24 18.31 1.10
#